data_AF-A0A9E2AIB6-F1
#
_entry.id   AF-A0A9E2AIB6-F1
#
_cell.length_a   1.000
_cell.length_b   1.000
_cell.length_c   1.000
_cell.angle_alpha   90.00
_cell.angle_beta   90.00
_cell.angle_gamma   90.00
#
_symmetry.space_group_name_H-M   'P 1'
#
loop_
_entity.id
_entity.type
_entity.pdbx_description
1 polymer ?
#
loop_
_entity_poly.entity_id
_entity_poly.type
_entity_poly.pdbx_seq_one_letter_code
_entity_poly.pdbx_strand_id
1 'polypeptide(L)'
;MRRSLPALVLLLTAFLAAISAAVTAAPSAYADELAQQANAVLVVDVDGPMDQRTIDFVTETVETASAQVIVLQIDSPGISSGDPQPMLDAVIGSPIPVVAWIGPSPARALGGAAVLASAAHLTTAAPGTDFGYAEPVVLRGETIPVPPFVDGRLIDQVTTIDASGAGVVEETPASIGLLVVGLDAVALETTAGTVTLNTAETVVGEDGQAAIAPIVPVRFDQPGLFTRFLRLGSTPEAVFLFLTLGLVLVAFEFYAAGVGITAAVAILSLFLAGYGVATLPMRWTSVALVVVGLLAYLIDFQRGRAALLSLVGTALLLYGGLTITDASPQFTAKWWAVGLTVIGIASFIVFGLTTVVRSRFSTITIGRDHLIG
;
A
#
# COMPACT_ATOMS: atom_id res chain seq x y z
N MET A 1 37.36 -25.71 57.40
CA MET A 1 37.25 -25.10 56.06
C MET A 1 37.76 -26.05 54.95
N ARG A 2 37.17 -27.25 54.75
CA ARG A 2 37.71 -28.26 53.80
C ARG A 2 36.64 -29.08 53.03
N ARG A 3 35.43 -28.56 52.81
CA ARG A 3 34.34 -29.32 52.13
C ARG A 3 33.74 -28.69 50.86
N SER A 4 34.18 -27.50 50.43
CA SER A 4 33.58 -26.79 49.27
C SER A 4 34.27 -27.00 47.91
N LEU A 5 35.50 -27.55 47.90
CA LEU A 5 36.24 -27.82 46.66
C LEU A 5 35.55 -28.77 45.67
N PRO A 6 34.89 -29.89 46.07
CA PRO A 6 34.25 -30.78 45.10
C PRO A 6 32.98 -30.18 44.49
N ALA A 7 32.25 -29.33 45.23
CA ALA A 7 31.05 -28.68 44.73
C ALA A 7 31.36 -27.61 43.67
N LEU A 8 32.47 -26.88 43.83
CA LEU A 8 32.90 -25.88 42.86
C LEU A 8 33.41 -26.52 41.57
N VAL A 9 34.10 -27.66 41.66
CA VAL A 9 34.52 -28.44 40.48
C VAL A 9 33.30 -29.00 39.74
N LEU A 10 32.30 -29.52 40.44
CA LEU A 10 31.06 -30.02 39.83
C LEU A 10 30.23 -28.92 39.16
N LEU A 11 30.17 -27.72 39.76
CA LEU A 11 29.49 -26.58 39.14
C LEU A 11 30.24 -26.08 37.90
N LEU A 12 31.58 -26.05 37.94
CA LEU A 12 32.40 -25.65 36.80
C LEU A 12 32.29 -26.64 35.65
N THR A 13 32.30 -27.95 35.93
CA THR A 13 32.12 -28.99 34.90
C THR A 13 30.71 -28.99 34.32
N ALA A 14 29.68 -28.78 35.15
CA ALA A 14 28.31 -28.62 34.66
C ALA A 14 28.15 -27.37 33.78
N PHE A 15 28.82 -26.26 34.14
CA PHE A 15 28.81 -25.03 33.37
C PHE A 15 29.57 -25.16 32.03
N LEU A 16 30.74 -25.79 32.03
CA LEU A 16 31.50 -26.10 30.81
C LEU A 16 30.75 -27.09 29.91
N ALA A 17 30.06 -28.08 30.48
CA ALA A 17 29.20 -29.00 29.73
C ALA A 17 28.00 -28.27 29.12
N ALA A 18 27.38 -27.33 29.85
CA ALA A 18 26.28 -26.51 29.34
C ALA A 18 26.72 -25.57 28.20
N ILE A 19 27.90 -24.95 28.30
CA ILE A 19 28.47 -24.13 27.22
C ILE A 19 28.81 -25.00 26.01
N SER A 20 29.43 -26.16 26.21
CA SER A 20 29.75 -27.07 25.11
C SER A 20 28.48 -27.56 24.41
N ALA A 21 27.43 -27.89 25.17
CA ALA A 21 26.13 -28.27 24.61
C ALA A 21 25.47 -27.13 23.83
N ALA A 22 25.55 -25.89 24.32
CA ALA A 22 25.04 -24.71 23.62
C ALA A 22 25.82 -24.42 22.33
N VAL A 23 27.14 -24.58 22.33
CA VAL A 23 28.00 -24.40 21.14
C VAL A 23 27.76 -25.48 20.09
N THR A 24 27.41 -26.71 20.49
CA THR A 24 27.06 -27.79 19.53
C THR A 24 25.61 -27.73 19.04
N ALA A 25 24.68 -27.10 19.78
CA ALA A 25 23.28 -26.98 19.39
C ALA A 25 22.97 -25.74 18.52
N ALA A 26 23.82 -24.70 18.59
CA ALA A 26 23.66 -23.50 17.77
C ALA A 26 23.76 -23.75 16.25
N PRO A 27 24.68 -24.60 15.74
CA PRO A 27 24.77 -24.91 14.31
C PRO A 27 23.54 -25.68 13.78
N SER A 28 22.99 -26.60 14.58
CA SER A 28 21.81 -27.38 14.19
C SER A 28 20.54 -26.52 14.18
N ALA A 29 20.36 -25.65 15.18
CA ALA A 29 19.22 -24.74 15.22
C ALA A 29 19.23 -23.73 14.06
N TYR A 30 20.41 -23.20 13.70
CA TYR A 30 20.57 -22.31 12.55
C TYR A 30 20.34 -23.04 11.21
N ALA A 31 20.81 -24.28 11.09
CA ALA A 31 20.56 -25.11 9.90
C ALA A 31 19.07 -25.47 9.73
N ASP A 32 18.38 -25.81 10.83
CA ASP A 32 16.94 -26.07 10.84
C ASP A 32 16.16 -24.80 10.47
N GLU A 33 16.56 -23.63 10.98
CA GLU A 33 15.93 -22.35 10.64
C GLU A 33 16.11 -22.00 9.15
N LEU A 34 17.30 -22.21 8.58
CA LEU A 34 17.56 -22.02 7.15
C LEU A 34 16.78 -23.01 6.28
N ALA A 35 16.71 -24.28 6.69
CA ALA A 35 15.92 -25.28 5.98
C ALA A 35 14.42 -24.95 6.02
N GLN A 36 13.93 -24.45 7.16
CA GLN A 36 12.55 -24.04 7.33
C GLN A 36 12.22 -22.76 6.56
N GLN A 37 13.18 -21.84 6.39
CA GLN A 37 13.05 -20.69 5.50
C GLN A 37 13.02 -21.11 4.02
N ALA A 38 13.92 -22.01 3.60
CA ALA A 38 13.97 -22.49 2.23
C ALA A 38 12.70 -23.28 1.84
N ASN A 39 12.04 -23.92 2.81
CA ASN A 39 10.79 -24.63 2.60
C ASN A 39 9.55 -23.77 2.84
N ALA A 40 9.68 -22.45 3.07
CA ALA A 40 8.56 -21.55 3.38
C ALA A 40 7.78 -21.09 2.14
N VAL A 41 6.51 -20.72 2.33
CA VAL A 41 5.76 -19.87 1.38
C VAL A 41 6.00 -18.42 1.76
N LEU A 42 6.59 -17.63 0.86
CA LEU A 42 6.80 -16.21 1.07
C LEU A 42 5.68 -15.41 0.41
N VAL A 43 4.84 -14.75 1.20
CA VAL A 43 3.80 -13.84 0.70
C VAL A 43 4.32 -12.42 0.71
N VAL A 44 4.34 -11.76 -0.46
CA VAL A 44 4.79 -10.39 -0.65
C VAL A 44 3.59 -9.48 -0.87
N ASP A 45 3.44 -8.45 -0.03
CA ASP A 45 2.33 -7.49 -0.09
C ASP A 45 2.54 -6.43 -1.19
N VAL A 46 1.74 -6.47 -2.25
CA VAL A 46 1.71 -5.51 -3.36
C VAL A 46 0.37 -4.76 -3.35
N ASP A 47 0.21 -3.89 -2.35
CA ASP A 47 -1.00 -3.08 -2.14
C ASP A 47 -0.81 -1.61 -2.54
N GLY A 48 -1.85 -1.04 -3.15
CA GLY A 48 -1.93 0.34 -3.59
C GLY A 48 -1.14 0.65 -4.88
N PRO A 49 -1.10 1.93 -5.30
CA PRO A 49 -0.31 2.38 -6.45
C PRO A 49 1.18 2.02 -6.30
N MET A 50 1.77 1.40 -7.32
CA MET A 50 3.18 1.03 -7.30
C MET A 50 4.05 2.19 -7.78
N ASP A 51 4.81 2.77 -6.87
CA ASP A 51 5.88 3.72 -7.16
C ASP A 51 7.25 3.04 -7.21
N GLN A 52 8.31 3.80 -7.49
CA GLN A 52 9.68 3.27 -7.53
C GLN A 52 10.05 2.49 -6.25
N ARG A 53 9.62 2.94 -5.06
CA ARG A 53 9.91 2.21 -3.81
C ARG A 53 9.25 0.84 -3.77
N THR A 54 8.04 0.74 -4.27
CA THR A 54 7.32 -0.54 -4.33
C THR A 54 7.96 -1.47 -5.36
N ILE A 55 8.38 -0.91 -6.50
CA ILE A 55 9.13 -1.64 -7.53
C ILE A 55 10.45 -2.18 -6.95
N ASP A 56 11.26 -1.33 -6.31
CA ASP A 56 12.54 -1.72 -5.70
C ASP A 56 12.32 -2.80 -4.63
N PHE A 57 11.30 -2.65 -3.78
CA PHE A 57 10.95 -3.63 -2.75
C PHE A 57 10.61 -5.00 -3.34
N VAL A 58 9.71 -5.06 -4.32
CA VAL A 58 9.35 -6.34 -4.95
C VAL A 58 10.55 -6.97 -5.66
N THR A 59 11.35 -6.16 -6.36
CA THR A 59 12.56 -6.61 -7.05
C THR A 59 13.56 -7.23 -6.08
N GLU A 60 13.91 -6.51 -5.01
CA GLU A 60 14.86 -6.98 -3.99
C GLU A 60 14.34 -8.23 -3.27
N THR A 61 13.04 -8.28 -2.94
CA THR A 61 12.44 -9.46 -2.29
C THR A 61 12.49 -10.68 -3.21
N VAL A 62 12.20 -10.54 -4.50
CA VAL A 62 12.26 -11.67 -5.45
C VAL A 62 13.70 -12.15 -5.66
N GLU A 63 14.66 -11.24 -5.78
CA GLU A 63 16.07 -11.60 -6.00
C GLU A 63 16.75 -12.25 -4.80
N THR A 64 16.35 -11.86 -3.58
CA THR A 64 17.02 -12.29 -2.34
C THR A 64 16.25 -13.35 -1.56
N ALA A 65 15.02 -13.66 -1.95
CA ALA A 65 14.18 -14.63 -1.26
C ALA A 65 14.85 -16.00 -1.15
N SER A 66 14.73 -16.59 0.04
CA SER A 66 14.89 -18.03 0.27
C SER A 66 13.54 -18.56 0.73
N ALA A 67 12.87 -19.28 -0.18
CA ALA A 67 11.52 -19.82 -0.05
C ALA A 67 11.30 -20.91 -1.12
N GLN A 68 10.30 -21.76 -0.89
CA GLN A 68 9.87 -22.77 -1.86
C GLN A 68 9.08 -22.13 -3.00
N VAL A 69 8.28 -21.10 -2.68
CA VAL A 69 7.45 -20.35 -3.61
C VAL A 69 7.25 -18.93 -3.08
N ILE A 70 7.22 -17.96 -4.00
CA ILE A 70 6.90 -16.56 -3.72
C ILE A 70 5.48 -16.31 -4.20
N VAL A 71 4.60 -15.84 -3.32
CA VAL A 71 3.23 -15.43 -3.62
C VAL A 71 3.16 -13.92 -3.59
N LEU A 72 2.99 -13.27 -4.75
CA LEU A 72 2.71 -11.85 -4.84
C LEU A 72 1.22 -11.64 -4.57
N GLN A 73 0.88 -11.08 -3.42
CA GLN A 73 -0.49 -10.69 -3.09
C GLN A 73 -0.77 -9.29 -3.66
N ILE A 74 -1.61 -9.22 -4.68
CA ILE A 74 -1.81 -7.99 -5.47
C ILE A 74 -3.19 -7.37 -5.19
N ASP A 75 -3.17 -6.13 -4.72
CA ASP A 75 -4.30 -5.19 -4.78
C ASP A 75 -3.78 -3.81 -5.21
N SER A 76 -3.62 -3.61 -6.52
CA SER A 76 -3.03 -2.41 -7.07
C SER A 76 -3.81 -1.87 -8.28
N PRO A 77 -4.10 -0.55 -8.30
CA PRO A 77 -4.62 0.11 -9.50
C PRO A 77 -3.55 0.25 -10.60
N GLY A 78 -2.31 -0.18 -10.35
CA GLY A 78 -1.21 -0.18 -11.30
C GLY A 78 0.00 0.61 -10.85
N ILE A 79 0.93 0.80 -11.78
CA ILE A 79 2.15 1.56 -11.57
C ILE A 79 1.84 3.04 -11.70
N SER A 80 2.23 3.84 -10.71
CA SER A 80 2.05 5.29 -10.68
C SER A 80 3.30 6.04 -11.14
N SER A 81 4.48 5.50 -10.83
CA SER A 81 5.79 6.06 -11.20
C SER A 81 6.90 5.02 -11.12
N GLY A 82 8.01 5.29 -11.82
CA GLY A 82 9.17 4.40 -11.83
C GLY A 82 9.22 3.51 -13.07
N ASP A 83 10.32 2.75 -13.19
CA ASP A 83 10.55 1.80 -14.27
C ASP A 83 10.20 0.37 -13.82
N PRO A 84 9.17 -0.28 -14.40
CA PRO A 84 8.84 -1.66 -14.06
C PRO A 84 9.81 -2.70 -14.59
N GLN A 85 10.62 -2.40 -15.60
CA GLN A 85 11.38 -3.45 -16.31
C GLN A 85 12.25 -4.30 -15.37
N PRO A 86 13.03 -3.73 -14.43
CA PRO A 86 13.82 -4.53 -13.50
C PRO A 86 12.99 -5.49 -12.65
N MET A 87 11.80 -5.06 -12.19
CA MET A 87 10.89 -5.89 -11.41
C MET A 87 10.31 -7.03 -12.26
N LEU A 88 9.92 -6.74 -13.51
CA LEU A 88 9.39 -7.76 -14.41
C LEU A 88 10.47 -8.79 -14.77
N ASP A 89 11.69 -8.33 -15.07
CA ASP A 89 12.83 -9.19 -15.37
C ASP A 89 13.18 -10.09 -14.18
N ALA A 90 13.14 -9.55 -12.94
CA ALA A 90 13.35 -10.32 -11.73
C ALA A 90 12.28 -11.42 -11.54
N VAL A 91 11.00 -11.11 -11.80
CA VAL A 91 9.90 -12.09 -11.69
C VAL A 91 10.00 -13.17 -12.77
N ILE A 92 10.21 -12.78 -14.03
CA ILE A 92 10.31 -13.71 -15.17
C ILE A 92 11.56 -14.59 -15.05
N GLY A 93 12.70 -14.00 -14.65
CA GLY A 93 13.97 -14.68 -14.50
C GLY A 93 14.14 -15.43 -13.18
N SER A 94 13.13 -15.43 -12.31
CA SER A 94 13.25 -16.00 -10.97
C SER A 94 13.53 -17.52 -11.01
N PRO A 95 14.52 -18.02 -10.26
CA PRO A 95 14.73 -19.46 -10.08
C PRO A 95 13.69 -20.09 -9.14
N ILE A 96 13.09 -19.29 -8.26
CA ILE A 96 12.01 -19.69 -7.35
C ILE A 96 10.67 -19.43 -8.04
N PRO A 97 9.70 -20.37 -8.01
CA PRO A 97 8.39 -20.14 -8.59
C PRO A 97 7.71 -18.91 -7.98
N VAL A 98 7.21 -18.03 -8.85
CA VAL A 98 6.46 -16.82 -8.47
C VAL A 98 5.01 -16.99 -8.87
N VAL A 99 4.10 -16.92 -7.90
CA VAL A 99 2.66 -16.99 -8.07
C VAL A 99 2.07 -15.62 -7.80
N ALA A 100 1.34 -15.04 -8.74
CA ALA A 100 0.58 -13.81 -8.51
C ALA A 100 -0.84 -14.16 -8.07
N TRP A 101 -1.24 -13.72 -6.87
CA TRP A 101 -2.61 -13.87 -6.38
C TRP A 101 -3.27 -12.51 -6.21
N ILE A 102 -4.34 -12.27 -6.97
CA ILE A 102 -5.16 -11.06 -6.88
C ILE A 102 -6.17 -11.28 -5.76
N GLY A 103 -5.96 -10.65 -4.61
CA GLY A 103 -6.79 -10.91 -3.45
C GLY A 103 -6.31 -10.26 -2.15
N PRO A 104 -7.16 -10.31 -1.10
CA PRO A 104 -8.51 -10.86 -1.08
C PRO A 104 -9.54 -9.94 -1.76
N SER A 105 -10.74 -10.45 -2.05
CA SER A 105 -11.83 -9.61 -2.58
C SER A 105 -12.12 -8.41 -1.66
N PRO A 106 -12.34 -7.19 -2.20
CA PRO A 106 -12.48 -6.82 -3.62
C PRO A 106 -11.18 -6.24 -4.24
N ALA A 107 -10.05 -6.94 -4.11
CA ALA A 107 -8.77 -6.56 -4.70
C ALA A 107 -8.83 -6.42 -6.22
N ARG A 108 -7.88 -5.63 -6.75
CA ARG A 108 -7.81 -5.33 -8.18
C ARG A 108 -6.36 -5.43 -8.67
N ALA A 109 -6.16 -5.88 -9.89
CA ALA A 109 -4.86 -5.81 -10.58
C ALA A 109 -5.06 -5.15 -11.94
N LEU A 110 -4.75 -3.85 -12.00
CA LEU A 110 -5.01 -3.02 -13.19
C LEU A 110 -3.70 -2.47 -13.80
N GLY A 111 -3.68 -2.24 -15.11
CA GLY A 111 -2.53 -1.65 -15.81
C GLY A 111 -1.23 -2.40 -15.51
N GLY A 112 -0.20 -1.70 -15.06
CA GLY A 112 1.09 -2.33 -14.71
C GLY A 112 1.01 -3.42 -13.63
N ALA A 113 -0.02 -3.44 -12.78
CA ALA A 113 -0.26 -4.54 -11.84
C ALA A 113 -0.76 -5.80 -12.54
N ALA A 114 -1.62 -5.63 -13.57
CA ALA A 114 -2.05 -6.72 -14.43
C ALA A 114 -0.85 -7.31 -15.20
N VAL A 115 0.06 -6.44 -15.67
CA VAL A 115 1.32 -6.85 -16.32
C VAL A 115 2.19 -7.66 -15.38
N LEU A 116 2.44 -7.16 -14.16
CA LEU A 116 3.19 -7.90 -13.14
C LEU A 116 2.55 -9.27 -12.84
N ALA A 117 1.22 -9.29 -12.67
CA ALA A 117 0.51 -10.54 -12.42
C ALA A 117 0.66 -11.54 -13.57
N SER A 118 0.66 -11.07 -14.84
CA SER A 118 0.85 -11.92 -16.03
C SER A 118 2.29 -12.37 -16.24
N ALA A 119 3.27 -11.68 -15.66
CA ALA A 119 4.68 -12.04 -15.72
C ALA A 119 5.04 -13.19 -14.74
N ALA A 120 4.16 -13.47 -13.77
CA ALA A 120 4.33 -14.56 -12.83
C ALA A 120 4.19 -15.94 -13.51
N HIS A 121 4.76 -16.96 -12.89
CA HIS A 121 4.72 -18.34 -13.38
C HIS A 121 3.31 -18.93 -13.31
N LEU A 122 2.52 -18.46 -12.34
CA LEU A 122 1.11 -18.80 -12.18
C LEU A 122 0.37 -17.55 -11.73
N THR A 123 -0.74 -17.23 -12.37
CA THR A 123 -1.63 -16.16 -11.95
C THR A 123 -2.92 -16.77 -11.40
N THR A 124 -3.34 -16.33 -10.23
CA THR A 124 -4.60 -16.74 -9.59
C THR A 124 -5.32 -15.55 -8.96
N ALA A 125 -6.60 -15.72 -8.63
CA ALA A 125 -7.41 -14.63 -8.12
C ALA A 125 -8.52 -15.12 -7.19
N ALA A 126 -8.84 -14.30 -6.19
CA ALA A 126 -10.01 -14.50 -5.36
C ALA A 126 -11.31 -14.15 -6.13
N PRO A 127 -12.45 -14.81 -5.83
CA PRO A 127 -13.72 -14.48 -6.47
C PRO A 127 -14.12 -13.02 -6.28
N GLY A 128 -14.64 -12.37 -7.33
CA GLY A 128 -15.07 -10.97 -7.25
C GLY A 128 -13.91 -9.97 -7.14
N THR A 129 -12.76 -10.30 -7.72
CA THR A 129 -11.63 -9.38 -7.92
C THR A 129 -11.58 -8.92 -9.37
N ASP A 130 -11.03 -7.73 -9.61
CA ASP A 130 -10.95 -7.16 -10.96
C ASP A 130 -9.55 -7.35 -11.57
N PHE A 131 -9.52 -7.67 -12.86
CA PHE A 131 -8.29 -7.72 -13.66
C PHE A 131 -8.50 -6.96 -14.99
N GLY A 132 -7.53 -6.16 -15.44
CA GLY A 132 -7.62 -5.50 -16.76
C GLY A 132 -6.78 -4.23 -16.97
N TYR A 133 -7.10 -3.46 -18.02
CA TYR A 133 -6.42 -2.22 -18.43
C TYR A 133 -4.92 -2.35 -18.81
N ALA A 134 -4.46 -3.50 -19.32
CA ALA A 134 -3.01 -3.74 -19.46
C ALA A 134 -2.32 -3.14 -20.70
N GLU A 135 -3.03 -2.59 -21.70
CA GLU A 135 -2.40 -1.96 -22.87
C GLU A 135 -3.03 -0.61 -23.31
N PRO A 136 -2.20 0.42 -23.61
CA PRO A 136 -0.88 0.68 -23.06
C PRO A 136 -0.94 1.34 -21.68
N VAL A 137 0.00 0.99 -20.81
CA VAL A 137 0.20 1.70 -19.53
C VAL A 137 0.80 3.08 -19.84
N VAL A 138 -0.01 4.14 -19.73
CA VAL A 138 0.48 5.52 -19.85
C VAL A 138 1.09 5.94 -18.52
N LEU A 139 2.39 5.73 -18.35
CA LEU A 139 3.14 6.29 -17.23
C LEU A 139 3.68 7.64 -17.67
N ARG A 140 3.14 8.75 -17.14
CA ARG A 140 3.67 10.10 -17.37
C ARG A 140 3.82 10.47 -18.87
N GLY A 141 2.97 9.92 -19.73
CA GLY A 141 3.02 10.13 -21.18
C GLY A 141 3.93 9.18 -21.96
N GLU A 142 4.60 8.26 -21.27
CA GLU A 142 5.43 7.22 -21.87
C GLU A 142 4.63 5.92 -21.99
N THR A 143 4.70 5.31 -23.18
CA THR A 143 3.97 4.11 -23.53
C THR A 143 4.89 2.93 -23.28
N ILE A 144 4.65 2.14 -22.24
CA ILE A 144 5.40 0.89 -22.07
C ILE A 144 4.76 -0.15 -22.99
N PRO A 145 5.51 -0.68 -23.99
CA PRO A 145 5.03 -1.80 -24.80
C PRO A 145 4.99 -3.03 -23.89
N VAL A 146 3.79 -3.43 -23.50
CA VAL A 146 3.58 -4.74 -22.87
C VAL A 146 3.37 -5.73 -24.02
N PRO A 147 3.96 -6.93 -23.99
CA PRO A 147 3.60 -7.96 -24.96
C PRO A 147 2.10 -8.29 -24.83
N PRO A 148 1.33 -8.35 -25.93
CA PRO A 148 -0.14 -8.49 -25.86
C PRO A 148 -0.66 -9.85 -25.39
N PHE A 149 0.22 -10.74 -24.92
CA PHE A 149 -0.06 -12.17 -24.90
C PHE A 149 0.62 -12.91 -23.74
N VAL A 150 -0.19 -13.48 -22.86
CA VAL A 150 0.07 -14.78 -22.21
C VAL A 150 -1.22 -15.61 -22.37
N ASP A 151 -1.15 -16.75 -23.06
CA ASP A 151 -2.23 -17.74 -23.26
C ASP A 151 -3.57 -17.27 -23.87
N GLY A 152 -3.53 -16.40 -24.88
CA GLY A 152 -4.69 -16.20 -25.79
C GLY A 152 -5.92 -15.52 -25.16
N ARG A 153 -5.76 -14.87 -24.01
CA ARG A 153 -6.84 -14.17 -23.30
C ARG A 153 -6.81 -12.67 -23.58
N LEU A 154 -7.94 -12.16 -24.07
CA LEU A 154 -8.12 -10.75 -24.41
C LEU A 154 -7.99 -9.88 -23.14
N ILE A 155 -6.94 -9.07 -23.09
CA ILE A 155 -6.89 -7.89 -22.23
C ILE A 155 -7.55 -6.76 -23.05
N ASP A 156 -8.86 -6.58 -22.92
CA ASP A 156 -9.58 -5.48 -23.58
C ASP A 156 -9.22 -4.12 -22.92
N GLN A 157 -9.23 -3.05 -23.72
CA GLN A 157 -8.82 -1.68 -23.39
C GLN A 157 -9.76 -0.96 -22.40
N VAL A 158 -11.00 -1.42 -22.28
CA VAL A 158 -12.11 -0.59 -21.78
C VAL A 158 -12.83 -1.20 -20.58
N THR A 159 -12.65 -2.49 -20.31
CA THR A 159 -13.43 -3.21 -19.28
C THR A 159 -12.54 -4.01 -18.37
N THR A 160 -12.81 -3.91 -17.06
CA THR A 160 -12.37 -4.94 -16.12
C THR A 160 -13.20 -6.20 -16.35
N ILE A 161 -12.54 -7.35 -16.23
CA ILE A 161 -13.20 -8.65 -16.20
C ILE A 161 -13.02 -9.21 -14.79
N ASP A 162 -14.03 -9.96 -14.31
CA ASP A 162 -13.87 -10.77 -13.11
C ASP A 162 -12.67 -11.68 -13.34
N ALA A 163 -11.66 -11.62 -12.47
CA ALA A 163 -10.45 -12.39 -12.65
C ALA A 163 -10.72 -13.91 -12.71
N SER A 164 -11.84 -14.37 -12.11
CA SER A 164 -12.32 -15.74 -12.25
C SER A 164 -12.95 -16.04 -13.63
N GLY A 165 -13.66 -15.07 -14.22
CA GLY A 165 -14.33 -15.19 -15.53
C GLY A 165 -13.40 -14.90 -16.72
N ALA A 166 -12.29 -14.20 -16.48
CA ALA A 166 -11.18 -14.07 -17.42
C ALA A 166 -10.59 -15.43 -17.77
N GLY A 167 -10.82 -16.43 -16.90
CA GLY A 167 -10.29 -17.78 -16.90
C GLY A 167 -8.78 -17.86 -16.71
N VAL A 168 -8.20 -16.80 -16.14
CA VAL A 168 -6.82 -16.74 -15.66
C VAL A 168 -6.48 -17.91 -14.71
N VAL A 169 -7.46 -18.70 -14.23
CA VAL A 169 -7.25 -19.89 -13.38
C VAL A 169 -8.36 -20.95 -13.52
N GLU A 170 -8.01 -22.24 -13.29
CA GLU A 170 -8.96 -23.34 -13.02
C GLU A 170 -9.43 -23.36 -11.55
N GLU A 171 -8.65 -22.78 -10.62
CA GLU A 171 -8.99 -22.68 -9.19
C GLU A 171 -8.96 -21.22 -8.68
N THR A 172 -10.02 -20.79 -7.98
CA THR A 172 -10.18 -19.42 -7.48
C THR A 172 -10.19 -19.40 -5.94
N PRO A 173 -9.01 -19.47 -5.28
CA PRO A 173 -8.94 -19.52 -3.84
C PRO A 173 -9.39 -18.19 -3.23
N ALA A 174 -10.35 -18.26 -2.31
CA ALA A 174 -10.89 -17.07 -1.63
C ALA A 174 -9.92 -16.46 -0.60
N SER A 175 -8.88 -17.20 -0.19
CA SER A 175 -7.91 -16.76 0.81
C SER A 175 -6.52 -17.38 0.53
N ILE A 176 -5.49 -16.76 1.10
CA ILE A 176 -4.10 -17.27 1.04
C ILE A 176 -4.02 -18.70 1.57
N GLY A 177 -4.75 -19.02 2.65
CA GLY A 177 -4.75 -20.38 3.20
C GLY A 177 -5.25 -21.42 2.20
N LEU A 178 -6.32 -21.11 1.46
CA LEU A 178 -6.84 -21.99 0.41
C LEU A 178 -5.90 -22.03 -0.81
N LEU A 179 -5.25 -20.91 -1.15
CA LEU A 179 -4.25 -20.87 -2.20
C LEU A 179 -3.07 -21.78 -1.87
N VAL A 180 -2.51 -21.67 -0.67
CA VAL A 180 -1.36 -22.50 -0.24
C VAL A 180 -1.72 -23.98 -0.31
N VAL A 181 -2.95 -24.35 0.02
CA VAL A 181 -3.45 -25.71 -0.13
C VAL A 181 -3.59 -26.13 -1.60
N GLY A 182 -4.14 -25.26 -2.46
CA GLY A 182 -4.30 -25.54 -3.90
C GLY A 182 -2.99 -25.55 -4.69
N LEU A 183 -1.93 -24.95 -4.16
CA LEU A 183 -0.59 -25.02 -4.75
C LEU A 183 0.11 -26.37 -4.55
N ASP A 184 -0.46 -27.27 -3.75
CA ASP A 184 0.18 -28.56 -3.47
C ASP A 184 0.26 -29.43 -4.73
N ALA A 185 1.42 -30.08 -4.93
CA ALA A 185 1.75 -30.89 -6.10
C ALA A 185 1.70 -30.16 -7.47
N VAL A 186 1.57 -28.83 -7.49
CA VAL A 186 1.65 -28.04 -8.73
C VAL A 186 3.10 -28.00 -9.22
N ALA A 187 3.31 -28.32 -10.50
CA ALA A 187 4.61 -28.22 -11.16
C ALA A 187 4.69 -26.91 -11.96
N LEU A 188 5.65 -26.06 -11.62
CA LEU A 188 5.90 -24.77 -12.29
C LEU A 188 7.26 -24.79 -12.98
N GLU A 189 7.31 -24.36 -14.22
CA GLU A 189 8.54 -24.26 -15.01
C GLU A 189 9.27 -22.96 -14.68
N THR A 190 10.41 -23.00 -13.99
CA THR A 190 11.22 -21.81 -13.70
C THR A 190 12.49 -21.78 -14.55
N THR A 191 13.24 -20.68 -14.46
CA THR A 191 14.57 -20.57 -15.09
C THR A 191 15.56 -21.64 -14.58
N ALA A 192 15.33 -22.18 -13.37
CA ALA A 192 16.13 -23.26 -12.79
C ALA A 192 15.63 -24.67 -13.16
N GLY A 193 14.50 -24.79 -13.86
CA GLY A 193 13.84 -26.04 -14.25
C GLY A 193 12.45 -26.20 -13.60
N THR A 194 11.83 -27.36 -13.81
CA THR A 194 10.53 -27.68 -13.21
C THR A 194 10.65 -27.82 -11.69
N VAL A 195 9.91 -27.01 -10.94
CA VAL A 195 9.82 -27.09 -9.48
C VAL A 195 8.42 -27.61 -9.11
N THR A 196 8.34 -28.75 -8.43
CA THR A 196 7.09 -29.27 -7.89
C THR A 196 6.92 -28.77 -6.45
N LEU A 197 5.78 -28.11 -6.20
CA LEU A 197 5.43 -27.58 -4.90
C LEU A 197 4.93 -28.69 -3.97
N ASN A 198 5.26 -28.57 -2.69
CA ASN A 198 4.86 -29.45 -1.60
C ASN A 198 4.48 -28.56 -0.42
N THR A 199 3.22 -28.13 -0.41
CA THR A 199 2.72 -27.06 0.46
C THR A 199 1.67 -27.54 1.45
N ALA A 200 1.02 -28.68 1.18
CA ALA A 200 -0.01 -29.23 2.04
C ALA A 200 0.10 -30.76 2.16
N GLU A 201 -0.39 -31.31 3.26
CA GLU A 201 -0.53 -32.75 3.43
C GLU A 201 -1.96 -33.08 3.87
N THR A 202 -2.47 -34.22 3.43
CA THR A 202 -3.75 -34.73 3.89
C THR A 202 -3.58 -35.36 5.25
N VAL A 203 -3.92 -34.62 6.31
CA VAL A 203 -3.91 -35.11 7.69
C VAL A 203 -5.26 -35.77 7.98
N VAL A 204 -5.26 -37.06 8.30
CA VAL A 204 -6.48 -37.75 8.74
C VAL A 204 -6.67 -37.44 10.22
N GLY A 205 -7.73 -36.69 10.54
CA GLY A 205 -8.09 -36.38 11.93
C GLY A 205 -8.51 -37.63 12.70
N GLU A 206 -8.50 -37.56 14.04
CA GLU A 206 -8.92 -38.66 14.93
C GLU A 206 -10.35 -39.16 14.66
N ASP A 207 -11.18 -38.34 14.01
CA ASP A 207 -12.55 -38.65 13.60
C ASP A 207 -12.63 -39.43 12.26
N GLY A 208 -11.49 -39.78 11.66
CA GLY A 208 -11.41 -40.46 10.36
C GLY A 208 -11.70 -39.57 9.14
N GLN A 209 -11.85 -38.26 9.35
CA GLN A 209 -12.01 -37.28 8.26
C GLN A 209 -10.64 -36.79 7.79
N ALA A 210 -10.42 -36.84 6.48
CA ALA A 210 -9.25 -36.26 5.83
C ALA A 210 -9.39 -34.73 5.79
N ALA A 211 -8.48 -34.01 6.46
CA ALA A 211 -8.37 -32.57 6.42
C ALA A 211 -7.02 -32.21 5.78
N ILE A 212 -7.03 -31.35 4.75
CA ILE A 212 -5.80 -30.87 4.13
C ILE A 212 -5.28 -29.70 4.95
N ALA A 213 -4.07 -29.81 5.48
CA ALA A 213 -3.44 -28.78 6.30
C ALA A 213 -2.15 -28.28 5.64
N PRO A 214 -1.86 -26.97 5.66
CA PRO A 214 -0.56 -26.46 5.25
C PRO A 214 0.53 -27.02 6.15
N ILE A 215 1.53 -27.67 5.57
CA ILE A 215 2.69 -28.21 6.30
C ILE A 215 3.88 -27.24 6.31
N VAL A 216 3.77 -26.17 5.54
CA VAL A 216 4.82 -25.17 5.32
C VAL A 216 4.54 -23.88 6.10
N PRO A 217 5.56 -23.26 6.74
CA PRO A 217 5.40 -21.93 7.32
C PRO A 217 5.11 -20.87 6.25
N VAL A 218 4.08 -20.05 6.48
CA VAL A 218 3.78 -18.88 5.64
C VAL A 218 4.43 -17.65 6.25
N ARG A 219 5.36 -17.03 5.53
CA ARG A 219 6.03 -15.79 5.93
C ARG A 219 5.45 -14.63 5.13
N PHE A 220 5.01 -13.59 5.83
CA PHE A 220 4.57 -12.35 5.19
C PHE A 220 5.73 -11.36 5.15
N ASP A 221 6.10 -10.94 3.95
CA ASP A 221 7.02 -9.83 3.74
C ASP A 221 6.23 -8.59 3.32
N GLN A 222 6.50 -7.49 4.00
CA GLN A 222 5.73 -6.27 3.86
C GLN A 222 6.65 -5.06 3.76
N PRO A 223 6.26 -4.02 2.99
CA PRO A 223 7.03 -2.80 2.92
C PRO A 223 7.23 -2.19 4.31
N GLY A 224 8.40 -1.58 4.52
CA GLY A 224 8.74 -0.93 5.78
C GLY A 224 7.70 0.12 6.21
N LEU A 225 7.64 0.40 7.53
CA LEU A 225 6.65 1.30 8.12
C LEU A 225 6.61 2.68 7.46
N PHE A 226 7.76 3.20 7.03
CA PHE A 226 7.84 4.49 6.36
C PHE A 226 7.18 4.47 4.97
N THR A 227 7.39 3.40 4.19
CA THR A 227 6.74 3.22 2.87
C THR A 227 5.22 3.13 3.04
N ARG A 228 4.76 2.40 4.07
CA ARG A 228 3.32 2.34 4.43
C ARG A 228 2.75 3.68 4.82
N PHE A 229 3.52 4.48 5.57
CA PHE A 229 3.12 5.84 5.92
C PHE A 229 2.97 6.73 4.67
N LEU A 230 3.91 6.65 3.73
CA LEU A 230 3.84 7.40 2.47
C LEU A 230 2.68 6.96 1.57
N ARG A 231 2.28 5.69 1.63
CA ARG A 231 1.12 5.14 0.91
C ARG A 231 -0.18 5.89 1.23
N LEU A 232 -0.33 6.47 2.43
CA LEU A 232 -1.51 7.29 2.77
C LEU A 232 -1.73 8.42 1.77
N GLY A 233 -0.66 9.04 1.27
CA GLY A 233 -0.72 10.14 0.31
C GLY A 233 -0.70 9.69 -1.15
N SER A 234 -0.71 8.38 -1.44
CA SER A 234 -0.45 7.86 -2.79
C SER A 234 -1.70 7.62 -3.62
N THR A 235 -2.89 7.99 -3.15
CA THR A 235 -4.14 7.94 -3.96
C THR A 235 -4.57 9.35 -4.38
N PRO A 236 -5.23 9.50 -5.55
CA PRO A 236 -5.65 10.81 -6.06
C PRO A 236 -6.54 11.59 -5.07
N GLU A 237 -7.50 10.91 -4.47
CA GLU A 237 -8.38 11.48 -3.44
C GLU A 237 -7.62 11.91 -2.18
N ALA A 238 -6.62 11.15 -1.75
CA ALA A 238 -5.81 11.49 -0.58
C ALA A 238 -4.91 12.69 -0.87
N VAL A 239 -4.31 12.78 -2.06
CA VAL A 239 -3.54 13.98 -2.45
C VAL A 239 -4.42 15.21 -2.42
N PHE A 240 -5.61 15.14 -3.03
CA PHE A 240 -6.54 16.27 -3.01
C PHE A 240 -6.93 16.68 -1.58
N LEU A 241 -7.23 15.70 -0.72
CA LEU A 241 -7.54 15.93 0.69
C LEU A 241 -6.37 16.58 1.42
N PHE A 242 -5.18 15.99 1.37
CA PHE A 242 -4.02 16.49 2.11
C PHE A 242 -3.52 17.83 1.59
N LEU A 243 -3.61 18.07 0.28
CA LEU A 243 -3.28 19.36 -0.34
C LEU A 243 -4.23 20.46 0.15
N THR A 244 -5.54 20.23 0.05
CA THR A 244 -6.55 21.22 0.46
C THR A 244 -6.56 21.43 1.96
N LEU A 245 -6.51 20.36 2.75
CA LEU A 245 -6.44 20.41 4.21
C LEU A 245 -5.16 21.13 4.66
N GLY A 246 -4.01 20.74 4.12
CA GLY A 246 -2.73 21.35 4.47
C GLY A 246 -2.72 22.85 4.22
N LEU A 247 -3.14 23.29 3.02
CA LEU A 247 -3.22 24.70 2.67
C LEU A 247 -4.22 25.48 3.53
N VAL A 248 -5.36 24.88 3.89
CA VAL A 248 -6.34 25.50 4.79
C VAL A 248 -5.82 25.61 6.22
N LEU A 249 -5.11 24.61 6.71
CA LEU A 249 -4.51 24.65 8.04
C LEU A 249 -3.37 25.66 8.13
N VAL A 250 -2.60 25.85 7.04
CA VAL A 250 -1.66 26.98 6.94
C VAL A 250 -2.42 28.30 7.09
N ALA A 251 -3.49 28.51 6.33
CA ALA A 251 -4.29 29.72 6.44
C ALA A 251 -4.88 29.90 7.84
N PHE A 252 -5.42 28.83 8.43
CA PHE A 252 -5.95 28.83 9.79
C PHE A 252 -4.89 29.27 10.80
N GLU A 253 -3.67 28.74 10.74
CA GLU A 253 -2.60 29.15 11.66
C GLU A 253 -2.29 30.64 11.55
N PHE A 254 -2.27 31.20 10.33
CA PHE A 254 -2.06 32.63 10.10
C PHE A 254 -3.19 33.49 10.67
N TYR A 255 -4.46 33.10 10.53
CA TYR A 255 -5.60 33.88 11.05
C TYR A 255 -5.85 33.67 12.55
N ALA A 256 -5.62 32.46 13.05
CA ALA A 256 -5.89 32.08 14.43
C ALA A 256 -4.70 32.38 15.37
N ALA A 257 -3.52 32.73 14.82
CA ALA A 257 -2.27 32.95 15.55
C ALA A 257 -2.02 31.85 16.61
N GLY A 258 -2.05 30.59 16.15
CA GLY A 258 -2.08 29.39 16.97
C GLY A 258 -0.78 29.11 17.74
N VAL A 259 -0.80 28.01 18.50
CA VAL A 259 0.35 27.51 19.30
C VAL A 259 1.34 26.70 18.42
N GLY A 260 1.18 26.71 17.08
CA GLY A 260 2.01 25.95 16.15
C GLY A 260 1.58 24.49 15.92
N ILE A 261 0.63 23.95 16.68
CA ILE A 261 0.13 22.58 16.47
C ILE A 261 -0.52 22.44 15.09
N THR A 262 -1.32 23.43 14.68
CA THR A 262 -1.92 23.43 13.34
C THR A 262 -0.86 23.50 12.25
N ALA A 263 0.22 24.26 12.47
CA ALA A 263 1.34 24.34 11.53
C ALA A 263 2.02 22.98 11.35
N ALA A 264 2.21 22.21 12.43
CA ALA A 264 2.78 20.88 12.35
C ALA A 264 1.89 19.93 11.53
N VAL A 265 0.57 19.94 11.76
CA VAL A 265 -0.39 19.14 10.99
C VAL A 265 -0.44 19.59 9.53
N ALA A 266 -0.34 20.90 9.28
CA ALA A 266 -0.29 21.46 7.93
C ALA A 266 0.96 21.00 7.18
N ILE A 267 2.14 21.07 7.81
CA ILE A 267 3.41 20.60 7.24
C ILE A 267 3.32 19.10 6.91
N LEU A 268 2.82 18.28 7.84
CA LEU A 268 2.67 16.84 7.62
C LEU A 268 1.71 16.54 6.47
N SER A 269 0.58 17.25 6.41
CA SER A 269 -0.40 17.10 5.33
C SER A 269 0.19 17.52 3.99
N LEU A 270 0.88 18.67 3.93
CA LEU A 270 1.53 19.14 2.71
C LEU A 270 2.69 18.24 2.28
N PHE A 271 3.40 17.61 3.22
CA PHE A 271 4.42 16.61 2.92
C PHE A 271 3.81 15.37 2.26
N LEU A 272 2.73 14.83 2.81
CA LEU A 272 2.00 13.70 2.20
C LEU A 272 1.40 14.06 0.84
N ALA A 273 0.83 15.26 0.70
CA ALA A 273 0.33 15.75 -0.58
C ALA A 273 1.47 15.88 -1.61
N GLY A 274 2.61 16.43 -1.21
CA GLY A 274 3.80 16.58 -2.05
C GLY A 274 4.34 15.22 -2.50
N TYR A 275 4.30 14.21 -1.62
CA TYR A 275 4.64 12.84 -1.98
C TYR A 275 3.77 12.31 -3.11
N GLY A 276 2.44 12.37 -2.95
CA GLY A 276 1.53 11.89 -3.97
C GLY A 276 1.58 12.71 -5.26
N VAL A 277 1.86 14.01 -5.20
CA VAL A 277 2.12 14.82 -6.41
C VAL A 277 3.38 14.37 -7.15
N ALA A 278 4.39 13.89 -6.43
CA ALA A 278 5.63 13.41 -7.03
C ALA A 278 5.50 12.01 -7.64
N THR A 279 4.66 11.14 -7.06
CA THR A 279 4.51 9.74 -7.48
C THR A 279 3.34 9.49 -8.43
N LEU A 280 2.31 10.34 -8.42
CA LEU A 280 1.16 10.19 -9.31
C LEU A 280 1.30 11.05 -10.58
N PRO A 281 0.70 10.62 -11.70
CA PRO A 281 0.61 11.38 -12.94
C PRO A 281 -0.35 12.58 -12.80
N MET A 282 0.09 13.64 -12.14
CA MET A 282 -0.73 14.81 -11.80
C MET A 282 -0.88 15.82 -12.94
N ARG A 283 -2.09 16.39 -13.06
CA ARG A 283 -2.37 17.53 -13.94
C ARG A 283 -2.02 18.82 -13.21
N TRP A 284 -0.92 19.45 -13.57
CA TRP A 284 -0.49 20.71 -12.94
C TRP A 284 -1.53 21.82 -13.06
N THR A 285 -2.33 21.84 -14.13
CA THR A 285 -3.46 22.75 -14.29
C THR A 285 -4.48 22.59 -13.16
N SER A 286 -4.79 21.35 -12.80
CA SER A 286 -5.77 21.05 -11.76
C SER A 286 -5.24 21.40 -10.37
N VAL A 287 -3.96 21.11 -10.09
CA VAL A 287 -3.29 21.55 -8.86
C VAL A 287 -3.35 23.07 -8.73
N ALA A 288 -3.09 23.81 -9.80
CA ALA A 288 -3.20 25.27 -9.79
C ALA A 288 -4.64 25.74 -9.55
N LEU A 289 -5.65 25.09 -10.15
CA LEU A 289 -7.06 25.41 -9.91
C LEU A 289 -7.46 25.16 -8.44
N VAL A 290 -6.92 24.12 -7.80
CA VAL A 290 -7.14 23.88 -6.37
C VAL A 290 -6.60 25.02 -5.51
N VAL A 291 -5.37 25.46 -5.77
CA VAL A 291 -4.76 26.59 -5.05
C VAL A 291 -5.56 27.88 -5.27
N VAL A 292 -5.91 28.19 -6.53
CA VAL A 292 -6.70 29.38 -6.86
C VAL A 292 -8.09 29.33 -6.22
N GLY A 293 -8.75 28.17 -6.25
CA GLY A 293 -10.05 27.96 -5.62
C GLY A 293 -10.00 28.20 -4.11
N LEU A 294 -8.92 27.77 -3.46
CA LEU A 294 -8.71 28.03 -2.04
C LEU A 294 -8.43 29.50 -1.74
N LEU A 295 -7.62 30.17 -2.54
CA LEU A 295 -7.38 31.61 -2.40
C LEU A 295 -8.68 32.40 -2.55
N ALA A 296 -9.57 32.02 -3.48
CA ALA A 296 -10.87 32.65 -3.65
C ALA A 296 -11.72 32.55 -2.37
N TYR A 297 -11.72 31.40 -1.70
CA TYR A 297 -12.33 31.22 -0.38
C TYR A 297 -11.74 32.14 0.68
N LEU A 298 -10.40 32.21 0.77
CA LEU A 298 -9.72 33.05 1.77
C LEU A 298 -9.98 34.54 1.55
N ILE A 299 -10.09 34.99 0.30
CA ILE A 299 -10.43 36.39 -0.03
C ILE A 299 -11.85 36.74 0.44
N ASP A 300 -12.82 35.85 0.21
CA ASP A 300 -14.19 36.08 0.70
C ASP A 300 -14.27 36.02 2.23
N PHE A 301 -13.51 35.13 2.86
CA PHE A 301 -13.36 35.09 4.30
C PHE A 301 -12.86 36.43 4.87
N GLN A 302 -11.78 37.00 4.30
CA GLN A 302 -11.27 38.32 4.72
C GLN A 302 -12.29 39.44 4.55
N ARG A 303 -13.17 39.34 3.54
CA ARG A 303 -14.24 40.31 3.29
C ARG A 303 -15.42 40.17 4.26
N GLY A 304 -15.42 39.14 5.13
CA GLY A 304 -16.50 38.88 6.08
C GLY A 304 -17.82 38.46 5.43
N ARG A 305 -17.79 37.96 4.17
CA ARG A 305 -19.00 37.51 3.45
C ARG A 305 -18.68 36.27 2.60
N ALA A 306 -19.51 35.23 2.71
CA ALA A 306 -19.54 34.16 1.72
C ALA A 306 -20.27 34.69 0.48
N ALA A 307 -19.55 34.91 -0.61
CA ALA A 307 -20.08 35.55 -1.79
C ALA A 307 -19.67 34.80 -3.07
N LEU A 308 -19.67 35.52 -4.19
CA LEU A 308 -19.39 34.97 -5.51
C LEU A 308 -18.02 34.25 -5.58
N LEU A 309 -16.99 34.70 -4.84
CA LEU A 309 -15.68 34.03 -4.89
C LEU A 309 -15.67 32.69 -4.17
N SER A 310 -16.45 32.53 -3.10
CA SER A 310 -16.61 31.24 -2.43
C SER A 310 -17.30 30.24 -3.35
N LEU A 311 -18.32 30.68 -4.12
CA LEU A 311 -18.97 29.83 -5.13
C LEU A 311 -18.00 29.44 -6.25
N VAL A 312 -17.24 30.41 -6.77
CA VAL A 312 -16.18 30.15 -7.76
C VAL A 312 -15.13 29.21 -7.17
N GLY A 313 -14.73 29.41 -5.92
CA GLY A 313 -13.80 28.55 -5.18
C GLY A 313 -14.29 27.11 -5.10
N THR A 314 -15.56 26.89 -4.73
CA THR A 314 -16.18 25.56 -4.74
C THR A 314 -16.10 24.91 -6.12
N ALA A 315 -16.47 25.64 -7.18
CA ALA A 315 -16.46 25.12 -8.54
C ALA A 315 -15.03 24.74 -8.99
N LEU A 316 -14.04 25.57 -8.65
CA LEU A 316 -12.63 25.32 -8.95
C LEU A 316 -12.08 24.13 -8.16
N LEU A 317 -12.42 24.00 -6.87
CA LEU A 317 -12.02 22.85 -6.05
C LEU A 317 -12.64 21.54 -6.57
N LEU A 318 -13.93 21.56 -6.96
CA LEU A 318 -14.59 20.39 -7.53
C LEU A 318 -13.96 20.00 -8.86
N TYR A 319 -13.80 20.93 -9.80
CA TYR A 319 -13.21 20.64 -11.10
C TYR A 319 -11.74 20.22 -10.97
N GLY A 320 -10.95 20.93 -10.15
CA GLY A 320 -9.56 20.61 -9.89
C GLY A 320 -9.38 19.26 -9.19
N GLY A 321 -10.24 18.93 -8.22
CA GLY A 321 -10.21 17.64 -7.52
C GLY A 321 -10.64 16.45 -8.38
N LEU A 322 -11.75 16.60 -9.13
CA LEU A 322 -12.25 15.54 -10.03
C LEU A 322 -11.29 15.25 -11.18
N THR A 323 -10.48 16.23 -11.57
CA THR A 323 -9.58 16.12 -12.71
C THR A 323 -8.12 16.27 -12.29
N ILE A 324 -7.76 15.83 -11.08
CA ILE A 324 -6.44 16.07 -10.48
C ILE A 324 -5.31 15.26 -11.16
N THR A 325 -5.62 14.11 -11.77
CA THR A 325 -4.69 13.21 -12.47
C THR A 325 -4.91 13.18 -13.99
N ASP A 326 -3.82 13.06 -14.77
CA ASP A 326 -3.76 13.04 -16.26
C ASP A 326 -3.78 11.59 -16.79
N ALA A 327 -4.26 10.64 -16.00
CA ALA A 327 -4.02 9.22 -16.22
C ALA A 327 -5.26 8.39 -16.55
N SER A 328 -4.99 7.14 -16.91
CA SER A 328 -5.95 6.08 -17.18
C SER A 328 -7.04 5.99 -16.09
N PRO A 329 -8.23 5.46 -16.41
CA PRO A 329 -9.40 5.42 -15.52
C PRO A 329 -9.12 4.91 -14.09
N GLN A 330 -8.14 4.02 -13.93
CA GLN A 330 -7.69 3.46 -12.65
C GLN A 330 -7.13 4.48 -11.64
N PHE A 331 -6.60 5.63 -12.10
CA PHE A 331 -6.06 6.69 -11.25
C PHE A 331 -7.00 7.90 -11.15
N THR A 332 -8.28 7.74 -11.47
CA THR A 332 -9.26 8.81 -11.35
C THR A 332 -9.71 8.97 -9.89
N ALA A 333 -9.81 10.22 -9.43
CA ALA A 333 -10.29 10.51 -8.09
C ALA A 333 -11.77 10.15 -7.97
N LYS A 334 -12.13 9.49 -6.86
CA LYS A 334 -13.53 9.15 -6.58
C LYS A 334 -14.34 10.42 -6.34
N TRP A 335 -15.39 10.63 -7.12
CA TRP A 335 -16.20 11.86 -7.07
C TRP A 335 -16.78 12.16 -5.68
N TRP A 336 -17.16 11.13 -4.93
CA TRP A 336 -17.73 11.28 -3.59
C TRP A 336 -16.66 11.74 -2.59
N ALA A 337 -15.41 11.28 -2.72
CA ALA A 337 -14.33 11.66 -1.83
C ALA A 337 -13.97 13.14 -2.04
N VAL A 338 -13.86 13.55 -3.30
CA VAL A 338 -13.69 14.96 -3.68
C VAL A 338 -14.83 15.82 -3.13
N GLY A 339 -16.09 15.39 -3.31
CA GLY A 339 -17.26 16.08 -2.81
C GLY A 339 -17.24 16.26 -1.28
N LEU A 340 -16.93 15.21 -0.53
CA LEU A 340 -16.81 15.25 0.93
C LEU A 340 -15.70 16.20 1.38
N THR A 341 -14.54 16.16 0.74
CA THR A 341 -13.44 17.10 1.02
C THR A 341 -13.88 18.54 0.79
N VAL A 342 -14.51 18.85 -0.36
CA VAL A 342 -14.98 20.20 -0.66
C VAL A 342 -16.02 20.68 0.36
N ILE A 343 -16.98 19.84 0.74
CA ILE A 343 -17.97 20.15 1.77
C ILE A 343 -17.28 20.41 3.12
N GLY A 344 -16.31 19.58 3.50
CA GLY A 344 -15.53 19.74 4.73
C GLY A 344 -14.77 21.05 4.76
N ILE A 345 -14.06 21.39 3.68
CA ILE A 345 -13.32 22.65 3.55
C ILE A 345 -14.26 23.86 3.58
N ALA A 346 -15.37 23.81 2.83
CA ALA A 346 -16.37 24.88 2.83
C ALA A 346 -16.94 25.10 4.25
N SER A 347 -17.30 24.01 4.93
CA SER A 347 -17.84 24.06 6.29
C SER A 347 -16.81 24.59 7.28
N PHE A 348 -15.55 24.16 7.18
CA PHE A 348 -14.47 24.62 8.05
C PHE A 348 -14.21 26.12 7.87
N ILE A 349 -14.17 26.62 6.64
CA ILE A 349 -13.91 28.05 6.38
C ILE A 349 -15.11 28.91 6.84
N VAL A 350 -16.34 28.50 6.54
CA VAL A 350 -17.55 29.26 6.89
C VAL A 350 -17.79 29.26 8.40
N PHE A 351 -17.72 28.10 9.05
CA PHE A 351 -18.07 27.97 10.46
C PHE A 351 -16.85 27.95 11.38
N GLY A 352 -15.87 27.09 11.11
CA GLY A 352 -14.71 26.88 11.96
C GLY A 352 -13.84 28.13 12.07
N LEU A 353 -13.32 28.61 10.94
CA LEU A 353 -12.42 29.75 10.88
C LEU A 353 -13.10 31.03 11.39
N THR A 354 -14.37 31.26 11.01
CA THR A 354 -15.16 32.41 11.49
C THR A 354 -15.36 32.38 13.01
N THR A 355 -15.64 31.22 13.59
CA THR A 355 -15.86 31.07 15.04
C THR A 355 -14.59 31.37 15.82
N VAL A 356 -13.45 30.83 15.39
CA VAL A 356 -12.16 31.03 16.06
C VAL A 356 -11.72 32.49 15.99
N VAL A 357 -11.80 33.12 14.82
CA VAL A 357 -11.46 34.54 14.66
C VAL A 357 -12.38 35.41 15.51
N ARG A 358 -13.69 35.12 15.54
CA ARG A 358 -14.64 35.87 16.38
C ARG A 358 -14.36 35.70 17.88
N SER A 359 -13.99 34.50 18.32
CA SER A 359 -13.62 34.23 19.72
C SER A 359 -12.38 35.02 20.14
N ARG A 360 -11.34 35.05 19.29
CA ARG A 360 -10.10 35.80 19.54
C ARG A 360 -10.32 37.29 19.74
N PHE A 361 -11.19 37.90 18.93
CA PHE A 361 -11.48 39.33 18.99
C PHE A 361 -12.74 39.64 19.82
N SER A 362 -13.25 38.69 20.61
CA SER A 362 -14.33 38.98 21.54
C SER A 362 -13.82 39.80 22.73
N THR A 363 -14.55 40.86 23.07
CA THR A 363 -14.20 41.74 24.19
C THR A 363 -14.20 40.93 25.48
N ILE A 364 -13.06 40.88 26.17
CA ILE A 364 -12.97 40.34 27.52
C ILE A 364 -13.88 41.18 28.41
N THR A 365 -15.02 40.63 28.82
CA THR A 365 -15.86 41.23 29.86
C THR A 365 -15.10 41.13 31.17
N ILE A 366 -14.33 42.17 31.51
CA ILE A 366 -13.78 42.35 32.85
C ILE A 366 -14.98 42.53 33.77
N GLY A 367 -15.31 41.47 34.52
CA GLY A 367 -16.35 41.54 35.56
C GLY A 367 -16.02 42.63 36.57
N ARG A 368 -17.05 43.25 37.17
CA ARG A 368 -16.88 44.30 38.19
C ARG A 368 -16.00 43.87 39.36
N ASP A 369 -15.88 42.57 39.58
CA ASP A 369 -15.07 41.95 40.63
C ASP A 369 -13.55 42.06 40.37
N HIS A 370 -13.14 42.35 39.13
CA HIS A 370 -11.76 42.62 38.76
C HIS A 370 -11.38 44.11 38.83
N LEU A 371 -12.33 45.00 39.21
CA LEU A 371 -12.11 46.44 39.35
C LEU A 371 -11.83 46.89 40.80
N ILE A 372 -11.63 45.95 41.73
CA ILE A 372 -11.29 46.28 43.12
C ILE A 372 -9.78 46.11 43.29
N GLY A 373 -9.07 47.24 43.38
CA GLY A 373 -7.69 47.33 43.84
C GLY A 373 -7.58 47.31 45.36
#